data_AF-A0A4R5CED1-F1
#
_entry.id   AF-A0A4R5CED1-F1
#
_cell.length_a   1.000
_cell.length_b   1.000
_cell.length_c   1.000
_cell.angle_alpha   90.00
_cell.angle_beta   90.00
_cell.angle_gamma   90.00
#
_symmetry.space_group_name_H-M   'P 1'
#
loop_
_entity.id
_entity.type
_entity.pdbx_description
1 polymer ?
#
loop_
_entity_poly.entity_id
_entity_poly.type
_entity_poly.pdbx_seq_one_letter_code
_entity_poly.pdbx_strand_id
1 'polypeptide(L)'
;MKKILITVLISTLAFVGCKSTNEKEGFAEKIELAHQKQHFLSNEAIKFNIILAFGGKERLNAKMTLLTNSSKGVLEFKNGAKIIFNKDKVFYSSTIPNEKSVRFDAYTWEYFFLFPFKLSDPGTKWNTYDNKEENHNDYLTQKLTFESGTGDAPDDWYVVYANKSDNLIEKAAYIVTVNGNKEEAEKNPHAIQYLDYKNINGVPIATKWLFWEWKEGKGLMKQIGNATLSDIQFISVDEDTFTPDADFKSIS
;
A
#
# COMPACT_ATOMS: atom_id res chain seq x y z
N MET A 1 -36.70 33.69 59.52
CA MET A 1 -37.00 32.68 58.49
C MET A 1 -35.90 32.72 57.42
N LYS A 2 -35.30 31.56 57.10
CA LYS A 2 -34.37 31.23 55.98
C LYS A 2 -33.13 32.14 55.80
N LYS A 3 -31.96 31.76 56.32
CA LYS A 3 -30.89 30.93 55.70
C LYS A 3 -30.47 31.41 54.30
N ILE A 4 -29.24 31.93 54.17
CA ILE A 4 -28.35 31.65 53.03
C ILE A 4 -26.92 31.60 53.57
N LEU A 5 -26.40 30.37 53.73
CA LEU A 5 -24.99 30.10 53.97
C LEU A 5 -24.37 29.93 52.57
N ILE A 6 -23.47 30.82 52.17
CA ILE A 6 -22.75 30.69 50.90
C ILE A 6 -21.59 29.73 51.14
N THR A 7 -21.79 28.46 50.80
CA THR A 7 -20.70 27.47 50.74
C THR A 7 -19.96 27.67 49.43
N VAL A 8 -18.74 28.20 49.51
CA VAL A 8 -17.82 28.25 48.37
C VAL A 8 -17.33 26.81 48.12
N LEU A 9 -17.84 26.18 47.08
CA LEU A 9 -17.33 24.90 46.58
C LEU A 9 -16.05 25.21 45.79
N ILE A 10 -14.88 24.92 46.37
CA ILE A 10 -13.61 24.89 45.65
C ILE A 10 -13.63 23.62 44.80
N SER A 11 -13.97 23.76 43.52
CA SER A 11 -13.84 22.68 42.54
C SER A 11 -12.35 22.48 42.26
N THR A 12 -11.75 21.47 42.90
CA THR A 12 -10.46 20.93 42.49
C THR A 12 -10.59 20.37 41.08
N LEU A 13 -10.13 21.13 40.08
CA LEU A 13 -9.86 20.60 38.74
C LEU A 13 -8.74 19.56 38.90
N ALA A 14 -9.11 18.28 38.91
CA ALA A 14 -8.17 17.21 38.71
C ALA A 14 -7.68 17.31 37.26
N PHE A 15 -6.48 17.87 37.07
CA PHE A 15 -5.73 17.65 35.85
C PHE A 15 -5.48 16.15 35.73
N VAL A 16 -6.35 15.47 34.99
CA VAL A 16 -6.07 14.12 34.48
C VAL A 16 -4.93 14.32 33.49
N GLY A 17 -3.70 14.25 34.00
CA GLY A 17 -2.53 14.12 33.16
C GLY A 17 -2.73 12.88 32.32
N CYS A 18 -2.84 13.05 31.00
CA CYS A 18 -2.62 11.98 30.05
C CYS A 18 -1.23 11.41 30.36
N LYS A 19 -1.19 10.29 31.08
CA LYS A 19 -0.05 9.39 31.03
C LYS A 19 0.01 8.91 29.58
N SER A 20 0.90 9.49 28.79
CA SER A 20 1.37 8.83 27.57
C SER A 20 2.01 7.52 28.03
N THR A 21 1.25 6.44 27.97
CA THR A 21 1.80 5.10 28.03
C THR A 21 2.77 5.00 26.85
N ASN A 22 4.06 5.11 27.14
CA ASN A 22 5.13 4.71 26.22
C ASN A 22 5.04 3.18 26.04
N GLU A 23 3.99 2.71 25.37
CA GLU A 23 4.05 1.43 24.70
C GLU A 23 5.05 1.60 23.56
N LYS A 24 6.04 0.69 23.48
CA LYS A 24 6.96 0.68 22.35
C LYS A 24 6.12 0.42 21.10
N GLU A 25 6.07 1.40 20.20
CA GLU A 25 5.38 1.29 18.92
C GLU A 25 5.76 -0.02 18.20
N GLY A 26 4.74 -0.69 17.66
CA GLY A 26 4.91 -1.91 16.87
C GLY A 26 5.67 -1.66 15.57
N PHE A 27 6.18 -2.72 14.94
CA PHE A 27 6.91 -2.59 13.66
C PHE A 27 6.08 -1.91 12.57
N ALA A 28 4.84 -2.37 12.36
CA ALA A 28 3.94 -1.78 11.37
C ALA A 28 3.60 -0.32 11.71
N GLU A 29 3.33 -0.02 12.97
CA GLU A 29 2.97 1.32 13.45
C GLU A 29 4.09 2.33 13.17
N LYS A 30 5.35 1.98 13.42
CA LYS A 30 6.50 2.84 13.09
C LYS A 30 6.56 3.22 11.61
N ILE A 31 6.31 2.25 10.74
CA ILE A 31 6.32 2.45 9.30
C ILE A 31 5.13 3.31 8.89
N GLU A 32 3.92 2.98 9.35
CA GLU A 32 2.71 3.74 9.03
C GLU A 32 2.78 5.20 9.53
N LEU A 33 3.40 5.43 10.69
CA LEU A 33 3.69 6.78 11.20
C LEU A 33 4.69 7.51 10.30
N ALA A 34 5.79 6.88 9.91
CA ALA A 34 6.77 7.47 9.00
C ALA A 34 6.18 7.82 7.63
N HIS A 35 5.29 6.96 7.12
CA HIS A 35 4.55 7.21 5.88
C HIS A 35 3.37 8.17 6.03
N GLN A 36 3.11 8.69 7.23
CA GLN A 36 2.02 9.64 7.47
C GLN A 36 0.64 9.06 7.11
N LYS A 37 0.39 7.78 7.46
CA LYS A 37 -0.84 7.06 7.12
C LYS A 37 -2.12 7.82 7.48
N GLN A 38 -2.19 8.42 8.67
CA GLN A 38 -3.38 9.17 9.09
C GLN A 38 -3.63 10.40 8.21
N HIS A 39 -2.55 11.10 7.82
CA HIS A 39 -2.64 12.23 6.91
C HIS A 39 -3.04 11.77 5.50
N PHE A 40 -2.46 10.67 5.02
CA PHE A 40 -2.84 10.04 3.75
C PHE A 40 -4.35 9.70 3.72
N LEU A 41 -4.84 8.99 4.75
CA LEU A 41 -6.25 8.58 4.86
C LEU A 41 -7.23 9.74 5.10
N SER A 42 -6.74 10.93 5.51
CA SER A 42 -7.57 12.12 5.64
C SER A 42 -7.95 12.74 4.29
N ASN A 43 -7.26 12.35 3.21
CA ASN A 43 -7.59 12.74 1.85
C ASN A 43 -8.53 11.70 1.23
N GLU A 44 -9.45 12.14 0.37
CA GLU A 44 -10.44 11.26 -0.25
C GLU A 44 -9.80 10.29 -1.27
N ALA A 45 -9.08 10.85 -2.23
CA ALA A 45 -8.45 10.11 -3.31
C ALA A 45 -7.06 10.64 -3.64
N ILE A 46 -6.30 9.80 -4.32
CA ILE A 46 -5.00 10.14 -4.91
C ILE A 46 -4.97 9.74 -6.37
N LYS A 47 -4.38 10.60 -7.19
CA LYS A 47 -4.25 10.42 -8.63
C LYS A 47 -2.80 10.57 -9.03
N PHE A 48 -2.33 9.71 -9.94
CA PHE A 48 -0.97 9.75 -10.47
C PHE A 48 -0.89 9.06 -11.82
N ASN A 49 0.13 9.38 -12.60
CA ASN A 49 0.51 8.62 -13.79
C ASN A 49 1.53 7.54 -13.40
N ILE A 50 1.42 6.35 -13.97
CA ILE A 50 2.37 5.24 -13.81
C ILE A 50 2.84 4.75 -15.17
N ILE A 51 4.15 4.60 -15.31
CA ILE A 51 4.79 3.91 -16.43
C ILE A 51 5.60 2.76 -15.85
N LEU A 52 5.26 1.54 -16.23
CA LEU A 52 5.83 0.30 -15.72
C LEU A 52 6.42 -0.51 -16.88
N ALA A 53 7.60 -1.06 -16.66
CA ALA A 53 8.27 -1.93 -17.62
C ALA A 53 8.87 -3.17 -16.96
N PHE A 54 8.83 -4.30 -17.67
CA PHE A 54 9.54 -5.54 -17.32
C PHE A 54 10.35 -6.03 -18.52
N GLY A 55 11.58 -6.49 -18.28
CA GLY A 55 12.47 -6.96 -19.34
C GLY A 55 12.72 -5.93 -20.46
N GLY A 56 12.67 -4.63 -20.13
CA GLY A 56 12.82 -3.53 -21.09
C GLY A 56 11.59 -3.24 -21.96
N LYS A 57 10.45 -3.88 -21.71
CA LYS A 57 9.19 -3.66 -22.44
C LYS A 57 8.15 -3.00 -21.55
N GLU A 58 7.42 -2.04 -22.08
CA GLU A 58 6.28 -1.42 -21.41
C GLU A 58 5.23 -2.49 -21.06
N ARG A 59 4.84 -2.54 -19.79
CA ARG A 59 3.82 -3.45 -19.23
C ARG A 59 2.54 -2.72 -18.85
N LEU A 60 2.65 -1.47 -18.43
CA LEU A 60 1.52 -0.60 -18.10
C LEU A 60 1.92 0.86 -18.33
N ASN A 61 1.02 1.64 -18.92
CA ASN A 61 1.13 3.09 -19.05
C ASN A 61 -0.26 3.69 -18.88
N ALA A 62 -0.55 4.13 -17.66
CA ALA A 62 -1.89 4.49 -17.25
C ALA A 62 -1.89 5.65 -16.25
N LYS A 63 -3.03 6.30 -16.15
CA LYS A 63 -3.37 7.19 -15.04
C LYS A 63 -4.17 6.38 -14.03
N MET A 64 -3.75 6.39 -12.77
CA MET A 64 -4.47 5.76 -11.68
C MET A 64 -5.15 6.83 -10.84
N THR A 65 -6.41 6.59 -10.48
CA THR A 65 -7.11 7.32 -9.41
C THR A 65 -7.61 6.30 -8.41
N LEU A 66 -7.20 6.43 -7.14
CA LEU A 66 -7.48 5.48 -6.08
C LEU A 66 -8.13 6.21 -4.90
N LEU A 67 -9.17 5.62 -4.30
CA LEU A 67 -9.57 6.04 -2.95
C LEU A 67 -8.47 5.66 -1.96
N THR A 68 -8.14 6.54 -1.03
CA THR A 68 -7.05 6.31 -0.06
C THR A 68 -7.33 5.14 0.88
N ASN A 69 -8.59 4.78 1.07
CA ASN A 69 -9.03 3.59 1.81
C ASN A 69 -8.96 2.29 0.97
N SER A 70 -8.41 2.32 -0.24
CA SER A 70 -8.28 1.20 -1.19
C SER A 70 -9.59 0.55 -1.66
N SER A 71 -10.76 1.13 -1.36
CA SER A 71 -12.03 0.47 -1.68
C SER A 71 -12.43 0.56 -3.15
N LYS A 72 -11.95 1.57 -3.88
CA LYS A 72 -12.22 1.76 -5.30
C LYS A 72 -11.02 2.37 -6.01
N GLY A 73 -10.90 2.09 -7.29
CA GLY A 73 -9.90 2.71 -8.14
C GLY A 73 -10.23 2.57 -9.62
N VAL A 74 -9.60 3.41 -10.43
CA VAL A 74 -9.66 3.38 -11.89
C VAL A 74 -8.26 3.53 -12.48
N LEU A 75 -7.96 2.69 -13.47
CA LEU A 75 -6.80 2.79 -14.34
C LEU A 75 -7.29 3.24 -15.71
N GLU A 76 -6.85 4.41 -16.17
CA GLU A 76 -7.17 4.95 -17.49
C GLU A 76 -5.95 4.85 -18.41
N PHE A 77 -6.06 4.08 -19.48
CA PHE A 77 -5.00 3.86 -20.47
C PHE A 77 -4.95 4.98 -21.51
N LYS A 78 -3.81 5.13 -22.19
CA LYS A 78 -3.64 6.15 -23.25
C LYS A 78 -4.66 6.05 -24.39
N ASN A 79 -5.16 4.85 -24.68
CA ASN A 79 -6.20 4.64 -25.71
C ASN A 79 -7.62 4.94 -25.21
N GLY A 80 -7.78 5.42 -23.97
CA GLY A 80 -9.07 5.70 -23.33
C GLY A 80 -9.73 4.48 -22.69
N ALA A 81 -9.17 3.26 -22.84
CA ALA A 81 -9.69 2.09 -22.13
C ALA A 81 -9.52 2.27 -20.62
N LYS A 82 -10.45 1.70 -19.85
CA LYS A 82 -10.43 1.76 -18.39
C LYS A 82 -10.52 0.38 -17.76
N ILE A 83 -9.90 0.23 -16.60
CA ILE A 83 -10.20 -0.82 -15.61
C ILE A 83 -10.67 -0.10 -14.36
N ILE A 84 -11.85 -0.46 -13.84
CA ILE A 84 -12.41 0.07 -12.61
C ILE A 84 -12.56 -1.09 -11.64
N PHE A 85 -12.06 -0.95 -10.43
CA PHE A 85 -12.37 -1.88 -9.34
C PHE A 85 -13.20 -1.20 -8.27
N ASN A 86 -14.11 -1.98 -7.69
CA ASN A 86 -14.93 -1.60 -6.55
C ASN A 86 -14.98 -2.80 -5.61
N LYS A 87 -14.18 -2.74 -4.55
CA LYS A 87 -13.90 -3.85 -3.64
C LYS A 87 -13.40 -5.07 -4.41
N ASP A 88 -14.20 -6.12 -4.48
CA ASP A 88 -13.92 -7.42 -5.10
C ASP A 88 -14.31 -7.49 -6.59
N LYS A 89 -15.06 -6.49 -7.10
CA LYS A 89 -15.55 -6.48 -8.48
C LYS A 89 -14.68 -5.63 -9.39
N VAL A 90 -14.36 -6.17 -10.57
CA VAL A 90 -13.62 -5.46 -11.60
C VAL A 90 -14.48 -5.30 -12.86
N PHE A 91 -14.49 -4.09 -13.41
CA PHE A 91 -15.14 -3.72 -14.66
C PHE A 91 -14.10 -3.17 -15.63
N TYR A 92 -14.25 -3.40 -16.94
CA TYR A 92 -13.27 -2.92 -17.91
C TYR A 92 -13.87 -2.70 -19.29
N SER A 93 -13.28 -1.74 -20.01
CA SER A 93 -13.66 -1.43 -21.39
C SER A 93 -13.37 -2.60 -22.33
N SER A 94 -14.22 -2.79 -23.34
CA SER A 94 -14.02 -3.80 -24.40
C SER A 94 -12.73 -3.59 -25.21
N THR A 95 -12.17 -2.38 -25.18
CA THR A 95 -10.94 -1.95 -25.87
C THR A 95 -9.66 -2.14 -25.03
N ILE A 96 -9.72 -2.88 -23.92
CA ILE A 96 -8.56 -3.13 -23.07
C ILE A 96 -7.45 -3.85 -23.86
N PRO A 97 -6.16 -3.46 -23.70
CA PRO A 97 -5.07 -4.07 -24.48
C PRO A 97 -4.89 -5.59 -24.23
N ASN A 98 -5.22 -6.06 -23.03
CA ASN A 98 -5.09 -7.46 -22.66
C ASN A 98 -6.11 -7.87 -21.58
N GLU A 99 -7.17 -8.56 -22.00
CA GLU A 99 -8.23 -9.02 -21.10
C GLU A 99 -7.71 -9.96 -19.99
N LYS A 100 -6.68 -10.76 -20.29
CA LYS A 100 -6.10 -11.72 -19.32
C LYS A 100 -5.39 -11.04 -18.14
N SER A 101 -4.94 -9.79 -18.29
CA SER A 101 -4.26 -9.07 -17.23
C SER A 101 -5.17 -8.20 -16.39
N VAL A 102 -6.46 -8.05 -16.75
CA VAL A 102 -7.38 -7.09 -16.13
C VAL A 102 -7.44 -7.21 -14.61
N ARG A 103 -7.73 -8.41 -14.09
CA ARG A 103 -7.85 -8.61 -12.64
C ARG A 103 -6.52 -8.34 -11.93
N PHE A 104 -5.42 -8.82 -12.53
CA PHE A 104 -4.08 -8.61 -11.99
C PHE A 104 -3.73 -7.12 -11.93
N ASP A 105 -3.99 -6.38 -13.02
CA ASP A 105 -3.69 -4.95 -13.14
C ASP A 105 -4.58 -4.09 -12.24
N ALA A 106 -5.82 -4.52 -11.99
CA ALA A 106 -6.74 -3.84 -11.08
C ALA A 106 -6.20 -3.75 -9.64
N TYR A 107 -5.58 -4.83 -9.13
CA TYR A 107 -5.23 -4.94 -7.71
C TYR A 107 -3.72 -4.89 -7.43
N THR A 108 -2.86 -5.32 -8.34
CA THR A 108 -1.42 -5.45 -8.01
C THR A 108 -0.72 -4.11 -7.87
N TRP A 109 -0.94 -3.20 -8.83
CA TRP A 109 -0.21 -1.93 -8.86
C TRP A 109 -0.72 -0.93 -7.82
N GLU A 110 -2.04 -0.96 -7.55
CA GLU A 110 -2.61 -0.21 -6.42
C GLU A 110 -2.09 -0.75 -5.09
N TYR A 111 -2.01 -2.07 -4.94
CA TYR A 111 -1.52 -2.67 -3.69
C TYR A 111 -0.08 -2.27 -3.41
N PHE A 112 0.82 -2.31 -4.41
CA PHE A 112 2.19 -1.82 -4.23
C PHE A 112 2.26 -0.33 -3.92
N PHE A 113 1.38 0.49 -4.52
CA PHE A 113 1.31 1.91 -4.19
C PHE A 113 0.84 2.14 -2.74
N LEU A 114 -0.21 1.43 -2.32
CA LEU A 114 -0.84 1.59 -1.01
C LEU A 114 -0.18 0.76 0.10
N PHE A 115 0.80 -0.08 -0.23
CA PHE A 115 1.42 -1.02 0.69
C PHE A 115 1.83 -0.40 2.04
N PRO A 116 2.50 0.77 2.09
CA PRO A 116 2.89 1.36 3.37
C PRO A 116 1.71 1.76 4.28
N PHE A 117 0.50 1.88 3.73
CA PHE A 117 -0.71 2.30 4.44
C PHE A 117 -1.61 1.13 4.84
N LYS A 118 -1.28 -0.10 4.42
CA LYS A 118 -2.11 -1.31 4.61
C LYS A 118 -1.49 -2.31 5.60
N LEU A 119 -0.40 -1.94 6.28
CA LEU A 119 0.39 -2.83 7.14
C LEU A 119 -0.35 -3.28 8.40
N SER A 120 -1.37 -2.54 8.82
CA SER A 120 -2.25 -2.85 9.95
C SER A 120 -3.68 -3.24 9.52
N ASP A 121 -3.92 -3.55 8.24
CA ASP A 121 -5.26 -3.93 7.78
C ASP A 121 -5.74 -5.21 8.49
N PRO A 122 -7.06 -5.38 8.68
CA PRO A 122 -7.61 -6.60 9.27
C PRO A 122 -7.13 -7.86 8.53
N GLY A 123 -6.67 -8.85 9.29
CA GLY A 123 -6.12 -10.11 8.76
C GLY A 123 -4.61 -10.11 8.55
N THR A 124 -3.91 -8.97 8.71
CA THR A 124 -2.44 -8.93 8.71
C THR A 124 -1.85 -9.63 9.94
N LYS A 125 -0.77 -10.41 9.73
CA LYS A 125 0.01 -11.04 10.80
C LYS A 125 1.49 -10.73 10.64
N TRP A 126 2.08 -10.16 11.68
CA TRP A 126 3.50 -9.84 11.71
C TRP A 126 4.30 -10.88 12.48
N ASN A 127 5.36 -11.37 11.86
CA ASN A 127 6.26 -12.38 12.39
C ASN A 127 7.69 -11.85 12.39
N THR A 128 8.47 -12.30 13.37
CA THR A 128 9.92 -12.04 13.38
C THR A 128 10.57 -12.63 12.14
N TYR A 129 11.51 -11.89 11.55
CA TYR A 129 12.32 -12.35 10.42
C TYR A 129 13.79 -12.10 10.72
N ASP A 130 14.61 -13.16 10.65
CA ASP A 130 16.05 -13.08 10.85
C ASP A 130 16.74 -12.65 9.53
N ASN A 131 16.93 -11.34 9.38
CA ASN A 131 17.57 -10.78 8.18
C ASN A 131 19.08 -11.10 8.19
N LYS A 132 19.51 -11.95 7.25
CA LYS A 132 20.90 -12.39 7.07
C LYS A 132 21.61 -11.70 5.92
N GLU A 133 20.98 -10.70 5.29
CA GLU A 133 21.61 -9.92 4.21
C GLU A 133 22.80 -9.13 4.77
N GLU A 134 23.80 -8.85 3.93
CA GLU A 134 25.03 -8.14 4.36
C GLU A 134 24.73 -6.79 5.01
N ASN A 135 23.72 -6.08 4.50
CA ASN A 135 23.24 -4.78 4.98
C ASN A 135 22.08 -4.86 5.99
N HIS A 136 21.87 -6.01 6.65
CA HIS A 136 20.80 -6.17 7.66
C HIS A 136 20.84 -5.11 8.77
N ASN A 137 22.02 -4.55 9.06
CA ASN A 137 22.17 -3.51 10.08
C ASN A 137 21.47 -2.19 9.73
N ASP A 138 21.14 -1.97 8.46
CA ASP A 138 20.50 -0.73 8.00
C ASP A 138 18.96 -0.76 8.13
N TYR A 139 18.38 -1.96 8.33
CA TYR A 139 16.93 -2.15 8.23
C TYR A 139 16.29 -2.70 9.51
N LEU A 140 15.10 -2.19 9.82
CA LEU A 140 14.11 -2.96 10.57
C LEU A 140 13.48 -3.96 9.59
N THR A 141 13.40 -5.24 9.97
CA THR A 141 12.87 -6.29 9.08
C THR A 141 11.88 -7.19 9.80
N GLN A 142 10.71 -7.42 9.20
CA GLN A 142 9.73 -8.42 9.66
C GLN A 142 9.00 -9.06 8.48
N LYS A 143 8.39 -10.22 8.73
CA LYS A 143 7.59 -10.95 7.73
C LYS A 143 6.11 -10.74 7.99
N LEU A 144 5.41 -10.24 6.98
CA LEU A 144 3.97 -10.12 6.91
C LEU A 144 3.37 -11.34 6.20
N THR A 145 2.34 -11.92 6.81
CA THR A 145 1.48 -12.97 6.26
C THR A 145 0.01 -12.61 6.54
N PHE A 146 -0.95 -13.36 6.01
CA PHE A 146 -2.37 -13.05 6.17
C PHE A 146 -3.17 -14.19 6.81
N GLU A 147 -4.27 -13.85 7.48
CA GLU A 147 -5.32 -14.78 7.88
C GLU A 147 -6.02 -15.37 6.64
N SER A 148 -6.51 -16.61 6.74
CA SER A 148 -7.30 -17.22 5.67
C SER A 148 -8.54 -16.36 5.36
N GLY A 149 -8.83 -16.17 4.07
CA GLY A 149 -9.93 -15.31 3.60
C GLY A 149 -9.61 -13.81 3.57
N THR A 150 -8.37 -13.41 3.84
CA THR A 150 -7.93 -12.02 3.70
C THR A 150 -7.57 -11.71 2.26
N GLY A 151 -8.39 -10.88 1.59
CA GLY A 151 -8.17 -10.46 0.22
C GLY A 151 -8.18 -11.61 -0.80
N ASP A 152 -7.67 -11.33 -2.00
CA ASP A 152 -7.66 -12.26 -3.14
C ASP A 152 -6.61 -13.37 -3.04
N ALA A 153 -5.52 -13.14 -2.31
CA ALA A 153 -4.36 -14.03 -2.24
C ALA A 153 -3.83 -14.13 -0.80
N PRO A 154 -4.57 -14.74 0.13
CA PRO A 154 -4.17 -14.85 1.54
C PRO A 154 -2.89 -15.70 1.75
N ASP A 155 -2.48 -16.47 0.74
CA ASP A 155 -1.26 -17.28 0.76
C ASP A 155 0.02 -16.49 0.42
N ASP A 156 -0.12 -15.24 -0.03
CA ASP A 156 1.00 -14.33 -0.25
C ASP A 156 1.73 -14.04 1.08
N TRP A 157 3.00 -13.67 0.97
CA TRP A 157 3.75 -13.11 2.08
C TRP A 157 4.66 -12.00 1.60
N TYR A 158 5.02 -11.14 2.54
CA TYR A 158 5.99 -10.07 2.33
C TYR A 158 7.07 -10.12 3.41
N VAL A 159 8.34 -9.93 3.05
CA VAL A 159 9.38 -9.55 4.01
C VAL A 159 9.64 -8.07 3.79
N VAL A 160 9.33 -7.26 4.80
CA VAL A 160 9.35 -5.79 4.71
C VAL A 160 10.61 -5.26 5.37
N TYR A 161 11.33 -4.41 4.65
CA TYR A 161 12.58 -3.79 5.08
C TYR A 161 12.36 -2.28 5.14
N ALA A 162 12.36 -1.72 6.35
CA ALA A 162 12.26 -0.29 6.57
C ALA A 162 13.62 0.27 7.02
N ASN A 163 14.03 1.40 6.44
CA ASN A 163 15.28 2.07 6.81
C ASN A 163 15.25 2.46 8.29
N LYS A 164 16.28 2.12 9.08
CA LYS A 164 16.31 2.47 10.52
C LYS A 164 16.40 3.98 10.77
N SER A 165 16.86 4.75 9.79
CA SER A 165 17.03 6.21 9.91
C SER A 165 15.71 6.96 9.93
N ASP A 166 14.72 6.51 9.17
CA ASP A 166 13.46 7.24 8.96
C ASP A 166 12.20 6.35 8.99
N ASN A 167 12.37 5.03 9.09
CA ASN A 167 11.32 4.01 9.03
C ASN A 167 10.50 3.99 7.73
N LEU A 168 10.97 4.64 6.66
CA LEU A 168 10.38 4.48 5.33
C LEU A 168 10.71 3.10 4.78
N ILE A 169 9.80 2.54 3.97
CA ILE A 169 10.02 1.22 3.37
C ILE A 169 11.04 1.39 2.27
N GLU A 170 12.17 0.70 2.39
CA GLU A 170 13.17 0.63 1.32
C GLU A 170 12.74 -0.42 0.29
N LYS A 171 12.35 -1.60 0.76
CA LYS A 171 11.98 -2.73 -0.10
C LYS A 171 11.03 -3.69 0.61
N ALA A 172 10.30 -4.46 -0.20
CA ALA A 172 9.56 -5.62 0.25
C ALA A 172 9.86 -6.79 -0.68
N ALA A 173 10.35 -7.90 -0.14
CA ALA A 173 10.38 -9.18 -0.85
C ALA A 173 9.00 -9.82 -0.78
N TYR A 174 8.57 -10.51 -1.82
CA TYR A 174 7.22 -11.05 -1.90
C TYR A 174 7.14 -12.28 -2.82
N ILE A 175 6.05 -13.03 -2.63
CA ILE A 175 5.52 -13.97 -3.62
C ILE A 175 4.14 -13.49 -4.07
N VAL A 176 3.70 -13.96 -5.23
CA VAL A 176 2.33 -13.72 -5.72
C VAL A 176 1.72 -15.06 -6.11
N THR A 177 0.60 -15.43 -5.50
CA THR A 177 -0.08 -16.71 -5.71
C THR A 177 -1.32 -16.61 -6.62
N VAL A 178 -1.70 -15.43 -7.09
CA VAL A 178 -2.93 -15.22 -7.89
C VAL A 178 -3.06 -16.11 -9.14
N ASN A 179 -1.95 -16.61 -9.69
CA ASN A 179 -1.93 -17.48 -10.88
C ASN A 179 -1.38 -18.89 -10.60
N GLY A 180 -1.20 -19.30 -9.34
CA GLY A 180 -0.56 -20.57 -9.00
C GLY A 180 -0.76 -20.98 -7.53
N ASN A 181 0.01 -21.97 -7.09
CA ASN A 181 0.07 -22.32 -5.68
C ASN A 181 1.28 -21.66 -5.01
N LYS A 182 1.26 -21.66 -3.68
CA LYS A 182 2.31 -21.07 -2.85
C LYS A 182 3.66 -21.73 -3.08
N GLU A 183 3.71 -23.05 -3.17
CA GLU A 183 4.94 -23.82 -3.33
C GLU A 183 5.68 -23.48 -4.63
N GLU A 184 4.95 -23.16 -5.70
CA GLU A 184 5.51 -22.69 -6.96
C GLU A 184 5.98 -21.23 -6.89
N ALA A 185 5.20 -20.36 -6.26
CA ALA A 185 5.55 -18.96 -6.09
C ALA A 185 6.82 -18.80 -5.23
N GLU A 186 6.97 -19.62 -4.19
CA GLU A 186 8.16 -19.64 -3.31
C GLU A 186 9.45 -20.09 -4.00
N LYS A 187 9.38 -20.72 -5.17
CA LYS A 187 10.59 -21.06 -5.95
C LYS A 187 11.25 -19.83 -6.56
N ASN A 188 10.48 -18.76 -6.81
CA ASN A 188 10.97 -17.55 -7.48
C ASN A 188 10.40 -16.28 -6.81
N PRO A 189 10.76 -16.00 -5.54
CA PRO A 189 10.35 -14.76 -4.91
C PRO A 189 10.96 -13.55 -5.60
N HIS A 190 10.23 -12.45 -5.57
CA HIS A 190 10.65 -11.18 -6.13
C HIS A 190 10.77 -10.14 -5.03
N ALA A 191 11.26 -8.95 -5.37
CA ALA A 191 11.20 -7.81 -4.48
C ALA A 191 10.86 -6.53 -5.25
N ILE A 192 10.14 -5.65 -4.58
CA ILE A 192 9.95 -4.26 -4.98
C ILE A 192 10.83 -3.39 -4.08
N GLN A 193 11.56 -2.45 -4.68
CA GLN A 193 12.30 -1.42 -3.97
C GLN A 193 11.66 -0.06 -4.27
N TYR A 194 11.46 0.73 -3.22
CA TYR A 194 10.83 2.05 -3.26
C TYR A 194 11.90 3.12 -3.16
N LEU A 195 12.02 3.94 -4.20
CA LEU A 195 13.06 4.94 -4.34
C LEU A 195 12.47 6.33 -4.62
N ASP A 196 13.32 7.34 -4.48
CA ASP A 196 13.02 8.73 -4.81
C ASP A 196 11.77 9.27 -4.10
N TYR A 197 11.68 9.06 -2.78
CA TYR A 197 10.58 9.60 -1.98
C TYR A 197 10.46 11.12 -2.16
N LYS A 198 9.25 11.56 -2.50
CA LYS A 198 8.86 12.97 -2.59
C LYS A 198 7.79 13.27 -1.57
N ASN A 199 7.90 14.43 -0.94
CA ASN A 199 6.84 14.93 -0.08
C ASN A 199 5.69 15.49 -0.94
N ILE A 200 4.53 14.83 -0.92
CA ILE A 200 3.30 15.27 -1.57
C ILE A 200 2.34 15.71 -0.47
N ASN A 201 2.16 17.02 -0.31
CA ASN A 201 1.29 17.62 0.70
C ASN A 201 1.49 17.09 2.13
N GLY A 202 2.72 16.74 2.53
CA GLY A 202 3.01 16.20 3.86
C GLY A 202 3.12 14.68 3.91
N VAL A 203 2.82 13.95 2.82
CA VAL A 203 2.95 12.48 2.74
C VAL A 203 4.19 12.12 1.90
N PRO A 204 5.14 11.33 2.42
CA PRO A 204 6.25 10.82 1.62
C PRO A 204 5.75 9.71 0.68
N ILE A 205 5.94 9.88 -0.63
CA ILE A 205 5.54 8.93 -1.65
C ILE A 205 6.73 8.59 -2.53
N ALA A 206 7.04 7.30 -2.67
CA ALA A 206 8.08 6.82 -3.58
C ALA A 206 7.66 7.01 -5.04
N THR A 207 8.43 7.76 -5.81
CA THR A 207 8.11 8.05 -7.23
C THR A 207 8.80 7.09 -8.20
N LYS A 208 9.67 6.21 -7.71
CA LYS A 208 10.37 5.22 -8.51
C LYS A 208 10.33 3.87 -7.82
N TRP A 209 9.97 2.83 -8.59
CA TRP A 209 10.04 1.45 -8.13
C TRP A 209 11.01 0.66 -8.98
N LEU A 210 11.77 -0.23 -8.34
CA LEU A 210 12.57 -1.24 -9.04
C LEU A 210 12.06 -2.62 -8.62
N PHE A 211 11.95 -3.51 -9.60
CA PHE A 211 11.57 -4.90 -9.37
C PHE A 211 12.78 -5.81 -9.56
N TRP A 212 12.94 -6.77 -8.66
CA TRP A 212 14.12 -7.61 -8.56
C TRP A 212 13.74 -9.09 -8.44
N GLU A 213 14.60 -9.97 -8.96
CA GLU A 213 14.75 -11.30 -8.37
C GLU A 213 15.25 -11.13 -6.93
N TRP A 214 14.70 -11.91 -5.99
CA TRP A 214 15.13 -11.88 -4.59
C TRP A 214 15.56 -13.26 -4.15
N LYS A 215 16.57 -13.32 -3.26
CA LYS A 215 17.03 -14.57 -2.66
C LYS A 215 17.25 -14.40 -1.17
N GLU A 216 16.66 -15.30 -0.40
CA GLU A 216 16.82 -15.33 1.05
C GLU A 216 18.30 -15.33 1.47
N GLY A 217 18.61 -14.45 2.43
CA GLY A 217 19.97 -14.22 2.94
C GLY A 217 20.91 -13.48 1.99
N LYS A 218 20.53 -13.25 0.73
CA LYS A 218 21.32 -12.46 -0.24
C LYS A 218 20.68 -11.12 -0.60
N GLY A 219 19.36 -11.04 -0.57
CA GLY A 219 18.62 -9.84 -0.89
C GLY A 219 18.34 -9.66 -2.38
N LEU A 220 18.46 -8.41 -2.84
CA LEU A 220 18.18 -8.02 -4.22
C LEU A 220 19.24 -8.61 -5.15
N MET A 221 18.79 -9.30 -6.21
CA MET A 221 19.67 -9.94 -7.19
C MET A 221 19.64 -9.18 -8.52
N LYS A 222 18.97 -9.74 -9.53
CA LYS A 222 18.86 -9.15 -10.86
C LYS A 222 17.65 -8.24 -10.94
N GLN A 223 17.81 -7.02 -11.46
CA GLN A 223 16.68 -6.16 -11.78
C GLN A 223 15.88 -6.76 -12.96
N ILE A 224 14.58 -6.90 -12.78
CA ILE A 224 13.65 -7.47 -13.78
C ILE A 224 12.65 -6.44 -14.30
N GLY A 225 12.44 -5.34 -13.58
CA GLY A 225 11.48 -4.30 -13.96
C GLY A 225 11.72 -2.98 -13.25
N ASN A 226 10.92 -1.99 -13.63
CA ASN A 226 10.88 -0.68 -13.01
C ASN A 226 9.53 0.00 -13.23
N ALA A 227 9.17 0.91 -12.33
CA ALA A 227 8.06 1.85 -12.52
C ALA A 227 8.50 3.28 -12.19
N THR A 228 7.92 4.25 -12.88
CA THR A 228 8.01 5.67 -12.52
C THR A 228 6.61 6.23 -12.34
N LEU A 229 6.42 7.00 -11.27
CA LEU A 229 5.18 7.68 -10.94
C LEU A 229 5.38 9.19 -11.10
N SER A 230 4.41 9.86 -11.71
CA SER A 230 4.42 11.32 -11.90
C SER A 230 3.05 11.93 -11.66
N ASP A 231 2.99 13.26 -11.57
CA ASP A 231 1.75 14.03 -11.44
C ASP A 231 0.88 13.58 -10.26
N ILE A 232 1.54 13.21 -9.16
CA ILE A 232 0.89 12.70 -7.95
C ILE A 232 0.17 13.84 -7.23
N GLN A 233 -1.13 13.69 -7.03
CA GLN A 233 -2.00 14.71 -6.43
C GLN A 233 -3.09 14.06 -5.59
N PHE A 234 -3.31 14.59 -4.38
CA PHE A 234 -4.55 14.34 -3.66
C PHE A 234 -5.69 15.12 -4.31
N ILE A 235 -6.84 14.47 -4.47
CA ILE A 235 -8.02 15.03 -5.13
C ILE A 235 -9.29 14.63 -4.39
N SER A 236 -10.36 15.38 -4.63
CA SER A 236 -11.72 14.89 -4.44
C SER A 236 -12.23 14.20 -5.70
N VAL A 237 -13.19 13.31 -5.55
CA VAL A 237 -13.78 12.53 -6.66
C VAL A 237 -15.28 12.69 -6.71
N ASP A 238 -15.83 12.74 -7.91
CA ASP A 238 -17.27 12.75 -8.12
C ASP A 238 -17.83 11.32 -8.04
N GLU A 239 -19.14 11.18 -7.77
CA GLU A 239 -19.82 9.88 -7.67
C GLU A 239 -19.57 8.98 -8.89
N ASP A 240 -19.45 9.59 -10.07
CA ASP A 240 -19.27 8.91 -11.36
C ASP A 240 -17.83 8.45 -11.64
N THR A 241 -16.85 8.85 -10.82
CA THR A 241 -15.42 8.54 -11.05
C THR A 241 -15.16 7.03 -11.15
N PHE A 242 -15.94 6.23 -10.42
CA PHE A 242 -15.82 4.78 -10.36
C PHE A 242 -17.07 4.06 -10.89
N THR A 243 -17.88 4.76 -11.68
CA THR A 243 -19.05 4.17 -12.34
C THR A 243 -18.61 3.57 -13.69
N PRO A 244 -18.83 2.27 -13.92
CA PRO A 244 -18.52 1.66 -15.21
C PRO A 244 -19.50 2.11 -16.28
N ASP A 245 -19.02 2.27 -17.52
CA ASP A 245 -19.90 2.53 -18.65
C ASP A 245 -20.76 1.28 -18.95
N ALA A 246 -21.91 1.50 -19.60
CA ALA A 246 -22.90 0.44 -19.84
C ALA A 246 -22.38 -0.74 -20.68
N ASP A 247 -21.33 -0.53 -21.48
CA ASP A 247 -20.71 -1.55 -22.33
C ASP A 247 -19.49 -2.24 -21.68
N PHE A 248 -19.14 -1.89 -20.44
CA PHE A 248 -18.04 -2.52 -19.74
C PHE A 248 -18.34 -3.99 -19.44
N LYS A 249 -17.33 -4.83 -19.61
CA LYS A 249 -17.34 -6.22 -19.14
C LYS A 249 -17.03 -6.26 -17.65
N SER A 250 -17.44 -7.32 -16.96
CA SER A 250 -17.11 -7.56 -15.55
C SER A 250 -16.37 -8.87 -15.33
N ILE A 251 -15.49 -8.90 -14.35
CA ILE A 251 -14.83 -10.12 -13.85
C ILE A 251 -14.84 -10.12 -12.31
N SER A 252 -15.13 -11.29 -11.75
CA SER A 252 -15.14 -11.56 -10.31
C SER A 252 -13.95 -12.39 -9.88
#